data_AF-A0A7V2ADF7-F1
#
_entry.id   AF-A0A7V2ADF7-F1
#
_cell.length_a   1.000
_cell.length_b   1.000
_cell.length_c   1.000
_cell.angle_alpha   90.00
_cell.angle_beta   90.00
_cell.angle_gamma   90.00
#
_symmetry.space_group_name_H-M   'P 1'
#
loop_
_entity.id
_entity.type
_entity.pdbx_description
1 polymer ?
#
loop_
_entity_poly.entity_id
_entity_poly.type
_entity_poly.pdbx_seq_one_letter_code
_entity_poly.pdbx_strand_id
1 'polypeptide(L)'
;GRGTSTFDGLALAWAVAEKLAALGAYTLFATHYFELTRLPEAHATARNAHLAAVEHGDRIVFLHSVQDGPASQSYGLQVAALAGVPRKVIDSARRRLRELENQSRSEPVPQLDLFAFPEPATAPEPDPALEALREIDPDALTPRQALDALYRLKDLL
;
A
#
# COMPACT_ATOMS: atom_id res chain seq x y z
N GLY A 1 -4.27 -6.39 -17.58
CA GLY A 1 -5.19 -7.49 -17.88
C GLY A 1 -6.35 -7.53 -16.90
N ARG A 2 -7.55 -7.07 -17.26
CA ARG A 2 -8.72 -7.13 -16.35
C ARG A 2 -9.53 -8.44 -16.41
N GLY A 3 -9.26 -9.29 -17.39
CA GLY A 3 -10.03 -10.52 -17.66
C GLY A 3 -9.43 -11.81 -17.11
N THR A 4 -8.45 -11.72 -16.20
CA THR A 4 -7.76 -12.87 -15.60
C THR A 4 -7.62 -12.65 -14.08
N SER A 5 -6.94 -13.54 -13.37
CA SER A 5 -6.62 -13.37 -11.96
C SER A 5 -5.93 -12.02 -11.72
N THR A 6 -6.11 -11.43 -10.54
CA THR A 6 -5.57 -10.10 -10.22
C THR A 6 -4.07 -10.01 -10.46
N PHE A 7 -3.32 -11.05 -10.06
CA PHE A 7 -1.88 -11.11 -10.19
C PHE A 7 -1.40 -11.31 -11.63
N ASP A 8 -2.04 -12.22 -12.39
CA ASP A 8 -1.71 -12.39 -13.82
C ASP A 8 -2.02 -11.09 -14.58
N GLY A 9 -3.11 -10.44 -14.21
CA GLY A 9 -3.58 -9.20 -14.81
C GLY A 9 -2.62 -8.03 -14.59
N LEU A 10 -2.05 -7.96 -13.39
CA LEU A 10 -1.02 -7.02 -12.99
C LEU A 10 0.30 -7.32 -13.69
N ALA A 11 0.79 -8.56 -13.63
CA ALA A 11 2.06 -8.97 -14.24
C ALA A 11 2.09 -8.69 -15.74
N LEU A 12 1.00 -9.02 -16.46
CA LEU A 12 0.85 -8.69 -17.87
C LEU A 12 0.82 -7.18 -18.12
N ALA A 13 0.11 -6.41 -17.29
CA ALA A 13 0.05 -4.96 -17.43
C ALA A 13 1.43 -4.32 -17.23
N TRP A 14 2.19 -4.80 -16.24
CA TRP A 14 3.54 -4.36 -15.96
C TRP A 14 4.47 -4.62 -17.14
N ALA A 15 4.59 -5.86 -17.59
CA ALA A 15 5.46 -6.24 -18.70
C ALA A 15 5.15 -5.47 -20.00
N VAL A 16 3.86 -5.21 -20.26
CA VAL A 16 3.44 -4.38 -21.41
C VAL A 16 3.89 -2.92 -21.22
N ALA A 17 3.72 -2.35 -20.03
CA ALA A 17 4.12 -0.98 -19.74
C ALA A 17 5.65 -0.80 -19.85
N GLU A 18 6.45 -1.72 -19.32
CA GLU A 18 7.92 -1.72 -19.47
C GLU A 18 8.32 -1.79 -20.94
N LYS A 19 7.68 -2.66 -21.73
CA LYS A 19 8.00 -2.81 -23.15
C LYS A 19 7.67 -1.54 -23.93
N LEU A 20 6.54 -0.89 -23.65
CA LEU A 20 6.16 0.38 -24.27
C LEU A 20 7.12 1.51 -23.89
N ALA A 21 7.52 1.58 -22.62
CA ALA A 21 8.50 2.55 -22.15
C ALA A 21 9.86 2.38 -22.86
N ALA A 22 10.34 1.13 -23.00
CA ALA A 22 11.58 0.81 -23.69
C ALA A 22 11.53 1.10 -25.21
N LEU A 23 10.36 0.99 -25.83
CA LEU A 23 10.16 1.35 -27.25
C LEU A 23 10.20 2.87 -27.48
N GLY A 24 9.96 3.68 -26.44
CA GLY A 24 9.92 5.15 -26.56
C GLY A 24 8.70 5.69 -27.31
N ALA A 25 7.62 4.90 -27.40
CA ALA A 25 6.38 5.34 -28.03
C ALA A 25 5.56 6.24 -27.11
N TYR A 26 4.94 7.29 -27.65
CA TYR A 26 3.99 8.13 -26.91
C TYR A 26 2.82 7.27 -26.43
N THR A 27 2.70 7.11 -25.11
CA THR A 27 1.76 6.18 -24.47
C THR A 27 1.01 6.86 -23.35
N LEU A 28 -0.32 6.72 -23.33
CA LEU A 28 -1.15 7.00 -22.17
C LEU A 28 -1.65 5.68 -21.60
N PHE A 29 -1.23 5.34 -20.38
CA PHE A 29 -1.57 4.06 -19.75
C PHE A 29 -2.56 4.27 -18.60
N ALA A 30 -3.86 4.21 -18.89
CA ALA A 30 -4.88 4.28 -17.85
C ALA A 30 -5.04 2.93 -17.13
N THR A 31 -4.82 2.91 -15.81
CA THR A 31 -4.85 1.68 -15.01
C THR A 31 -5.59 1.88 -13.68
N HIS A 32 -5.98 0.75 -13.08
CA HIS A 32 -6.50 0.67 -11.71
C HIS A 32 -5.54 -0.06 -10.76
N TYR A 33 -4.43 -0.58 -11.29
CA TYR A 33 -3.37 -1.18 -10.51
C TYR A 33 -2.53 -0.08 -9.91
N PHE A 34 -2.56 0.04 -8.59
CA PHE A 34 -1.77 1.03 -7.88
C PHE A 34 -0.27 0.70 -7.95
N GLU A 35 0.06 -0.58 -8.04
CA GLU A 35 1.42 -1.11 -8.12
C GLU A 35 2.17 -0.50 -9.31
N LEU A 36 1.49 -0.27 -10.45
CA LEU A 36 2.08 0.35 -11.65
C LEU A 36 2.55 1.79 -11.43
N THR A 37 2.17 2.45 -10.33
CA THR A 37 2.71 3.77 -9.98
C THR A 37 4.20 3.74 -9.67
N ARG A 38 4.79 2.57 -9.43
CA ARG A 38 6.25 2.41 -9.24
C ARG A 38 7.02 2.35 -10.56
N LEU A 39 6.34 2.24 -11.70
CA LEU A 39 7.00 2.14 -13.02
C LEU A 39 8.03 3.27 -13.28
N PRO A 40 7.80 4.55 -12.88
CA PRO A 40 8.78 5.62 -13.03
C PRO A 40 10.08 5.44 -12.23
N GLU A 41 10.10 4.60 -11.20
CA GLU A 41 11.31 4.29 -10.42
C GLU A 41 12.31 3.47 -11.25
N ALA A 42 11.81 2.55 -12.07
CA ALA A 42 12.62 1.73 -12.98
C ALA A 42 12.82 2.37 -14.37
N HIS A 43 11.90 3.25 -14.79
CA HIS A 43 11.90 3.84 -16.14
C HIS A 43 11.78 5.37 -16.08
N ALA A 44 12.90 6.07 -16.23
CA ALA A 44 12.97 7.54 -16.16
C ALA A 44 12.12 8.29 -17.21
N THR A 45 11.71 7.63 -18.29
CA THR A 45 10.81 8.20 -19.31
C THR A 45 9.33 8.11 -18.92
N ALA A 46 8.98 7.28 -17.93
CA ALA A 46 7.62 7.16 -17.43
C ALA A 46 7.33 8.23 -16.37
N ARG A 47 6.08 8.70 -16.33
CA ARG A 47 5.59 9.67 -15.34
C ARG A 47 4.20 9.27 -14.88
N ASN A 48 3.95 9.43 -13.58
CA ASN A 48 2.60 9.26 -13.05
C ASN A 48 1.79 10.54 -13.25
N ALA A 49 0.53 10.35 -13.60
CA ALA A 49 -0.50 11.36 -13.52
C ALA A 49 -1.81 10.70 -13.07
N HIS A 50 -2.67 11.45 -12.40
CA HIS A 50 -3.96 10.95 -11.93
C HIS A 50 -5.06 11.99 -12.14
N LEU A 51 -6.31 11.52 -12.13
CA LEU A 51 -7.48 12.39 -12.11
C LEU A 51 -7.79 12.78 -10.66
N ALA A 52 -7.82 14.09 -10.40
CA ALA A 52 -8.08 14.61 -9.07
C ALA A 52 -9.53 14.38 -8.64
N ALA A 53 -9.69 13.97 -7.38
CA ALA A 53 -10.97 13.82 -6.72
C ALA A 53 -10.87 14.32 -5.28
N VAL A 54 -11.96 14.90 -4.78
CA VAL A 54 -12.06 15.43 -3.42
C VAL A 54 -13.18 14.71 -2.68
N GLU A 55 -12.91 14.34 -1.43
CA GLU A 55 -13.92 13.79 -0.53
C GLU A 55 -14.65 14.93 0.19
N HIS A 56 -15.98 14.86 0.20
CA HIS A 56 -16.83 15.77 0.94
C HIS A 56 -17.89 14.97 1.71
N GLY A 57 -17.61 14.72 2.99
CA GLY A 57 -18.42 13.81 3.82
C GLY A 57 -18.40 12.39 3.26
N ASP A 58 -19.58 11.82 3.02
CA ASP A 58 -19.75 10.46 2.45
C ASP A 58 -19.74 10.45 0.90
N ARG A 59 -19.36 11.55 0.24
CA ARG A 59 -19.41 11.69 -1.22
C ARG A 59 -18.05 12.03 -1.81
N ILE A 60 -17.81 11.53 -3.02
CA ILE A 60 -16.66 11.89 -3.86
C ILE A 60 -17.10 12.88 -4.94
N VAL A 61 -16.28 13.91 -5.16
CA VAL A 61 -16.42 14.88 -6.25
C VAL A 61 -15.23 14.72 -7.18
N PHE A 62 -15.50 14.37 -8.44
CA PHE A 62 -14.47 14.31 -9.48
C PHE A 62 -14.19 15.71 -10.00
N LEU A 63 -12.96 16.18 -9.89
CA LEU A 63 -12.56 17.51 -10.37
C LEU A 63 -12.29 17.52 -11.88
N HIS A 64 -12.21 16.36 -12.52
CA HIS A 64 -11.85 16.18 -13.93
C HIS A 64 -10.54 16.90 -14.34
N SER A 65 -9.69 17.22 -13.37
CA SER A 65 -8.37 17.78 -13.57
C SER A 65 -7.35 16.66 -13.50
N VAL A 66 -6.45 16.62 -14.47
CA VAL A 66 -5.24 15.77 -14.39
C VAL A 66 -4.23 16.48 -13.49
N GLN A 67 -3.60 15.73 -12.60
CA GLN A 67 -2.55 16.19 -11.69
C GLN A 67 -1.34 15.27 -11.80
N ASP A 68 -0.15 15.84 -11.63
CA ASP A 68 1.09 15.08 -11.64
C ASP A 68 1.21 14.19 -10.39
N GLY A 69 1.93 13.08 -10.54
CA GLY A 69 2.16 12.12 -9.48
C GLY A 69 1.08 11.04 -9.37
N PRO A 70 1.30 10.03 -8.52
CA PRO A 70 0.33 8.97 -8.27
C PRO A 70 -0.86 9.50 -7.45
N ALA A 71 -2.00 8.81 -7.52
CA ALA A 71 -3.09 9.07 -6.59
C ALA A 71 -2.68 8.69 -5.16
N SER A 72 -3.29 9.31 -4.14
CA SER A 72 -2.99 8.98 -2.73
C SER A 72 -3.79 7.79 -2.19
N GLN A 73 -4.90 7.42 -2.84
CA GLN A 73 -5.82 6.39 -2.38
C GLN A 73 -6.73 5.87 -3.49
N SER A 74 -7.35 4.70 -3.26
CA SER A 74 -8.40 4.15 -4.11
C SER A 74 -9.78 4.56 -3.61
N TYR A 75 -10.63 5.03 -4.52
CA TYR A 75 -11.97 5.56 -4.20
C TYR A 75 -13.11 4.57 -4.48
N GLY A 76 -12.83 3.26 -4.53
CA GLY A 76 -13.78 2.25 -4.97
C GLY A 76 -15.07 2.21 -4.14
N LEU A 77 -14.99 2.32 -2.81
CA LEU A 77 -16.17 2.32 -1.93
C LEU A 77 -16.99 3.60 -2.07
N GLN A 78 -16.34 4.74 -2.28
CA GLN A 78 -16.96 6.04 -2.48
C GLN A 78 -17.71 6.08 -3.82
N VAL A 79 -17.12 5.51 -4.87
CA VAL A 79 -17.77 5.33 -6.18
C VAL A 79 -19.00 4.42 -6.05
N ALA A 80 -18.90 3.32 -5.30
CA ALA A 80 -20.02 2.43 -5.05
C ALA A 80 -21.17 3.13 -4.29
N ALA A 81 -20.83 3.96 -3.28
CA ALA A 81 -21.81 4.77 -2.57
C ALA A 81 -22.52 5.77 -3.51
N LEU A 82 -21.77 6.42 -4.41
CA LEU A 82 -22.31 7.32 -5.42
C LEU A 82 -23.23 6.58 -6.42
N ALA A 83 -22.92 5.33 -6.75
CA ALA A 83 -23.74 4.47 -7.60
C ALA A 83 -25.04 3.98 -6.94
N GLY A 84 -25.30 4.35 -5.68
CA GLY A 84 -26.53 4.01 -4.96
C GLY A 84 -26.49 2.66 -4.24
N VAL A 85 -25.29 2.08 -4.03
CA VAL A 85 -25.16 0.85 -3.23
C VAL A 85 -25.62 1.12 -1.79
N PRO A 86 -26.46 0.24 -1.19
CA PRO A 86 -26.99 0.47 0.14
C PRO A 86 -25.91 0.68 1.21
N ARG A 87 -26.13 1.64 2.12
CA ARG A 87 -25.16 2.01 3.16
C ARG A 87 -24.67 0.82 3.99
N LYS A 88 -25.56 -0.10 4.36
CA LYS A 88 -25.20 -1.33 5.10
C LYS A 88 -24.18 -2.20 4.35
N VAL A 89 -24.25 -2.25 3.03
CA VAL A 89 -23.31 -3.00 2.18
C VAL A 89 -21.95 -2.29 2.15
N ILE A 90 -21.94 -0.97 1.97
CA ILE A 90 -20.72 -0.14 2.02
C ILE A 90 -20.01 -0.28 3.37
N ASP A 91 -20.76 -0.24 4.48
CA ASP A 91 -20.19 -0.39 5.82
C ASP A 91 -19.58 -1.78 6.03
N SER A 92 -20.20 -2.83 5.47
CA SER A 92 -19.65 -4.18 5.50
C SER A 92 -18.38 -4.30 4.66
N ALA A 93 -18.38 -3.72 3.45
CA ALA A 93 -17.22 -3.71 2.58
C ALA A 93 -16.05 -2.93 3.22
N ARG A 94 -16.33 -1.82 3.91
CA ARG A 94 -15.33 -1.03 4.64
C ARG A 94 -14.70 -1.82 5.79
N ARG A 95 -15.48 -2.60 6.54
CA ARG A 95 -14.91 -3.50 7.57
C ARG A 95 -14.01 -4.55 6.95
N ARG A 96 -14.46 -5.19 5.86
CA ARG A 96 -13.68 -6.21 5.16
C ARG A 96 -12.37 -5.64 4.59
N LEU A 97 -12.40 -4.43 4.04
CA LEU A 97 -11.20 -3.77 3.53
C LEU A 97 -10.17 -3.57 4.65
N ARG A 98 -10.59 -3.08 5.82
CA ARG A 98 -9.70 -2.91 6.99
C ARG A 98 -9.09 -4.25 7.46
N GLU A 99 -9.87 -5.33 7.43
CA GLU A 99 -9.36 -6.66 7.75
C GLU A 99 -8.26 -7.10 6.77
N LEU A 100 -8.47 -6.90 5.46
CA LEU A 100 -7.49 -7.25 4.43
C LEU A 100 -6.22 -6.41 4.56
N GLU A 101 -6.34 -5.11 4.80
CA GLU A 101 -5.20 -4.20 5.01
C GLU A 101 -4.40 -4.57 6.27
N ASN A 102 -5.08 -4.97 7.35
CA ASN A 102 -4.42 -5.42 8.57
C ASN A 102 -3.76 -6.79 8.40
N GLN A 103 -4.38 -7.73 7.68
CA GLN A 103 -3.79 -9.03 7.36
C GLN A 103 -2.51 -8.88 6.53
N SER A 104 -2.50 -7.96 5.56
CA SER A 104 -1.29 -7.65 4.80
C SER A 104 -0.16 -7.01 5.63
N ARG A 105 -0.45 -6.50 6.83
CA ARG A 105 0.53 -5.90 7.75
C ARG A 105 1.05 -6.85 8.83
N SER A 106 0.26 -7.86 9.21
CA SER A 106 0.54 -8.68 10.40
C SER A 106 1.17 -10.05 10.11
N GLU A 107 1.14 -10.52 8.86
CA GLU A 107 1.88 -11.71 8.46
C GLU A 107 3.00 -11.34 7.47
N PRO A 108 4.22 -11.90 7.61
CA PRO A 108 5.22 -11.87 6.56
C PRO A 108 4.82 -12.91 5.49
N VAL A 109 3.62 -12.78 4.93
CA VAL A 109 3.30 -13.44 3.67
C VAL A 109 3.94 -12.56 2.59
N PRO A 110 4.72 -13.11 1.66
CA PRO A 110 5.26 -12.36 0.52
C PRO A 110 4.15 -12.02 -0.50
N GLN A 111 2.96 -11.62 -0.03
CA GLN A 111 1.76 -11.43 -0.84
C GLN A 111 1.64 -10.01 -1.41
N LEU A 112 2.50 -9.07 -0.95
CA LEU A 112 2.75 -7.79 -1.61
C LEU A 112 4.22 -7.58 -2.03
N ASP A 113 5.15 -8.42 -1.56
CA ASP A 113 6.60 -8.27 -1.79
C ASP A 113 7.16 -9.17 -2.91
N LEU A 114 6.33 -9.91 -3.63
CA LEU A 114 6.82 -10.78 -4.72
C LEU A 114 7.40 -10.00 -5.93
N PHE A 115 7.23 -8.67 -5.96
CA PHE A 115 7.88 -7.74 -6.89
C PHE A 115 8.61 -6.58 -6.19
N ALA A 116 8.91 -6.71 -4.89
CA ALA A 116 10.04 -5.99 -4.34
C ALA A 116 11.29 -6.63 -4.98
N PHE A 117 11.80 -6.03 -6.06
CA PHE A 117 13.17 -6.30 -6.44
C PHE A 117 14.02 -6.03 -5.20
N PRO A 118 14.94 -6.94 -4.82
CA PRO A 118 15.77 -6.70 -3.66
C PRO A 118 16.53 -5.40 -3.93
N GLU A 119 16.24 -4.36 -3.17
CA GLU A 119 17.27 -3.39 -2.85
C GLU A 119 18.50 -4.20 -2.41
N PRO A 120 19.73 -3.83 -2.81
CA PRO A 120 20.89 -4.40 -2.14
C PRO A 120 20.67 -4.18 -0.65
N ALA A 121 20.39 -5.27 0.06
CA ALA A 121 19.98 -5.22 1.45
C ALA A 121 21.04 -4.49 2.25
N THR A 122 20.82 -3.20 2.51
CA THR A 122 21.25 -2.64 3.78
C THR A 122 20.42 -3.42 4.78
N ALA A 123 21.07 -4.37 5.47
CA ALA A 123 20.47 -5.06 6.59
C ALA A 123 19.71 -4.01 7.41
N PRO A 124 18.42 -4.22 7.71
CA PRO A 124 17.70 -3.27 8.55
C PRO A 124 18.55 -3.08 9.80
N GLU A 125 18.97 -1.83 10.06
CA GLU A 125 19.61 -1.53 11.34
C GLU A 125 18.65 -2.04 12.42
N PRO A 126 19.13 -2.92 13.31
CA PRO A 126 18.24 -3.54 14.27
C PRO A 126 17.58 -2.44 15.11
N ASP A 127 16.25 -2.46 15.15
CA ASP A 127 15.47 -1.55 15.98
C ASP A 127 15.91 -1.76 17.44
N PRO A 128 16.49 -0.74 18.09
CA PRO A 128 17.04 -0.88 19.43
C PRO A 128 15.97 -1.24 20.47
N ALA A 129 14.70 -0.91 20.22
CA ALA A 129 13.58 -1.32 21.07
C ALA A 129 13.30 -2.83 20.91
N LEU A 130 13.39 -3.38 19.70
CA LEU A 130 13.21 -4.81 19.46
C LEU A 130 14.33 -5.66 20.06
N GLU A 131 15.58 -5.18 20.05
CA GLU A 131 16.68 -5.85 20.74
C GLU A 131 16.48 -5.84 22.25
N ALA A 132 16.19 -4.67 22.83
CA ALA A 132 15.92 -4.55 24.25
C ALA A 132 14.73 -5.41 24.70
N LEU A 133 13.71 -5.58 23.84
CA LEU A 133 12.56 -6.43 24.14
C LEU A 133 12.92 -7.91 24.16
N ARG A 134 13.79 -8.37 23.26
CA ARG A 134 14.21 -9.79 23.19
C ARG A 134 15.03 -10.23 24.39
N GLU A 135 15.72 -9.31 25.05
CA GLU A 135 16.52 -9.57 26.24
C GLU A 135 15.70 -9.64 27.54
N ILE A 136 14.43 -9.24 27.50
CA ILE A 136 13.57 -9.25 28.69
C ILE A 136 13.03 -10.65 28.92
N ASP A 137 13.36 -11.21 30.09
CA ASP A 137 12.71 -12.39 30.66
C ASP A 137 11.64 -11.96 31.69
N PRO A 138 10.34 -12.02 31.35
CA PRO A 138 9.27 -11.55 32.24
C PRO A 138 9.19 -12.33 33.55
N ASP A 139 9.58 -13.60 33.56
CA ASP A 139 9.47 -14.47 34.73
C ASP A 139 10.58 -14.21 35.76
N ALA A 140 11.65 -13.51 35.34
CA ALA A 140 12.77 -13.12 36.19
C ALA A 140 12.65 -11.70 36.77
N LEU A 141 11.62 -10.92 36.39
CA LEU A 141 11.49 -9.52 36.79
C LEU A 141 10.54 -9.32 37.97
N THR A 142 10.94 -8.44 38.89
CA THR A 142 10.00 -7.88 39.88
C THR A 142 9.05 -6.87 39.21
N PRO A 143 7.86 -6.62 39.79
CA PRO A 143 6.89 -5.68 39.22
C PRO A 143 7.44 -4.27 38.95
N ARG A 144 8.38 -3.80 39.78
CA ARG A 144 9.05 -2.50 39.57
C ARG A 144 10.01 -2.53 38.38
N GLN A 145 10.81 -3.58 38.26
CA GLN A 145 11.74 -3.74 37.13
C GLN A 145 10.99 -3.93 35.80
N ALA A 146 9.85 -4.62 35.82
CA ALA A 146 8.99 -4.75 34.64
C ALA A 146 8.46 -3.37 34.20
N LEU A 147 8.03 -2.53 35.14
CA LEU A 147 7.59 -1.16 34.84
C LEU A 147 8.73 -0.30 34.27
N ASP A 148 9.91 -0.37 34.88
CA ASP A 148 11.09 0.37 34.42
C ASP A 148 11.51 -0.09 33.00
N ALA A 149 11.41 -1.38 32.69
CA ALA A 149 11.66 -1.92 31.37
C ALA A 149 10.67 -1.41 30.31
N LEU A 150 9.38 -1.25 30.66
CA LEU A 150 8.38 -0.68 29.75
C LEU A 150 8.66 0.79 29.43
N TYR A 151 9.09 1.60 30.41
CA TYR A 151 9.51 2.98 30.16
C TYR A 151 10.74 3.04 29.26
N ARG A 152 11.74 2.19 29.53
CA ARG A 152 12.93 2.08 28.68
C ARG A 152 12.60 1.73 27.23
N LEU A 153 11.68 0.80 27.00
CA LEU A 153 11.24 0.44 25.65
C LEU A 153 10.52 1.61 24.96
N LYS A 154 9.71 2.37 25.70
CA LYS A 154 9.02 3.56 25.17
C LYS A 154 9.99 4.66 24.77
N ASP A 155 11.12 4.80 25.45
CA ASP A 155 12.15 5.79 25.11
C ASP A 155 12.99 5.38 23.88
N LEU A 156 12.97 4.09 23.50
CA LEU A 156 13.69 3.54 22.34
C LEU A 156 12.83 3.49 21.06
N LEU A 157 11.52 3.73 21.17
CA LEU A 157 10.55 3.85 20.05
C LEU A 157 10.45 5.29 19.55
#